data_AF-A0A443STG8-F1
#
_entry.id   AF-A0A443STG8-F1
#
_cell.length_a   1.000
_cell.length_b   1.000
_cell.length_c   1.000
_cell.angle_alpha   90.00
_cell.angle_beta   90.00
_cell.angle_gamma   90.00
#
_symmetry.space_group_name_H-M   'P 1'
#
loop_
_entity.id
_entity.type
_entity.pdbx_description
1 polymer ?
#
loop_
_entity_poly.entity_id
_entity_poly.type
_entity_poly.pdbx_seq_one_letter_code
_entity_poly.pdbx_strand_id
1 'polypeptide(L)'
;MITPFFAIIIGIISSTLSLLFQKFVTPLLSKRCCLHDTLSIQATFGIPSLLSAISSAIFAYTASESQYNYSLYRIFPARAPIENSSDIQEIQSYLNDINPGKGRSSNEQALCQLLYLIITIAIASFSGILTGIVVRNSLFDALKYDELFEDSVNFVLPIEEEEYFGNESCCDIESSIETGMNMHNLRLPKQSFSRRRNDGQQQ
;
A
#
# COMPACT_ATOMS: atom_id res chain seq x y z
N MET A 1 -5.37 -8.87 23.03
CA MET A 1 -5.13 -9.56 21.75
C MET A 1 -6.45 -9.70 21.04
N ILE A 2 -6.54 -9.20 19.81
CA ILE A 2 -7.72 -9.34 18.97
C ILE A 2 -7.99 -10.83 18.77
N THR A 3 -9.23 -11.27 18.96
CA THR A 3 -9.57 -12.68 18.68
C THR A 3 -9.50 -12.93 17.17
N PRO A 4 -9.16 -14.15 16.73
CA PRO A 4 -9.00 -14.44 15.30
C PRO A 4 -10.25 -14.08 14.49
N PHE A 5 -11.44 -14.23 15.09
CA PHE A 5 -12.71 -13.82 14.49
C PHE A 5 -12.74 -12.33 14.11
N PHE A 6 -12.41 -11.43 15.05
CA PHE A 6 -12.39 -9.99 14.76
C PHE A 6 -11.29 -9.60 13.79
N ALA A 7 -10.13 -10.28 13.82
CA ALA A 7 -9.04 -10.02 12.90
C ALA A 7 -9.45 -10.26 11.43
N ILE A 8 -10.16 -11.35 11.16
CA ILE A 8 -10.67 -11.67 9.81
C ILE A 8 -11.67 -10.60 9.35
N ILE A 9 -12.60 -10.20 10.22
CA ILE A 9 -13.61 -9.18 9.90
C ILE A 9 -12.96 -7.85 9.54
N ILE A 10 -12.01 -7.38 10.36
CA ILE A 10 -11.29 -6.12 10.11
C ILE A 10 -10.53 -6.20 8.78
N GLY A 11 -9.92 -7.35 8.47
CA GLY A 11 -9.22 -7.57 7.19
C GLY A 11 -10.15 -7.46 5.97
N ILE A 12 -11.32 -8.11 6.01
CA ILE A 12 -12.31 -8.06 4.92
C ILE A 12 -12.83 -6.63 4.72
N ILE A 13 -13.18 -5.94 5.81
CA ILE A 13 -13.67 -4.56 5.76
C ILE A 13 -12.57 -3.63 5.21
N SER A 14 -11.35 -3.78 5.69
CA SER A 14 -10.20 -2.99 5.24
C SER A 14 -9.92 -3.15 3.75
N SER A 15 -9.94 -4.40 3.26
CA SER A 15 -9.72 -4.70 1.83
C SER A 15 -10.83 -4.10 0.97
N THR A 16 -12.09 -4.28 1.36
CA THR A 16 -13.24 -3.73 0.63
C THR A 16 -13.16 -2.20 0.55
N LEU A 17 -12.86 -1.54 1.67
CA LEU A 17 -12.78 -0.08 1.73
C LEU A 17 -11.59 0.44 0.91
N SER A 18 -10.45 -0.27 0.91
CA SER A 18 -9.29 0.03 0.07
C SER A 18 -9.64 0.00 -1.42
N LEU A 19 -10.33 -1.05 -1.89
CA LEU A 19 -10.78 -1.16 -3.28
C LEU A 19 -11.77 -0.05 -3.67
N LEU A 20 -12.72 0.27 -2.79
CA LEU A 20 -13.66 1.38 -3.02
C LEU A 20 -12.95 2.73 -3.07
N PHE A 21 -11.96 2.94 -2.20
CA PHE A 21 -11.15 4.16 -2.21
C PHE A 21 -10.40 4.30 -3.53
N GLN A 22 -9.73 3.24 -3.98
CA GLN A 22 -9.00 3.24 -5.25
C GLN A 22 -9.94 3.52 -6.43
N LYS A 23 -11.10 2.86 -6.47
CA LYS A 23 -12.05 2.97 -7.59
C LYS A 23 -12.73 4.33 -7.68
N PHE A 24 -13.11 4.93 -6.54
CA PHE A 24 -13.97 6.12 -6.54
C PHE A 24 -13.30 7.37 -5.98
N VAL A 25 -12.47 7.23 -4.95
CA VAL A 25 -11.89 8.37 -4.22
C VAL A 25 -10.60 8.83 -4.90
N THR A 26 -9.68 7.93 -5.23
CA THR A 26 -8.43 8.27 -5.95
C THR A 26 -8.67 9.09 -7.24
N PRO A 27 -9.58 8.71 -8.17
CA PRO A 27 -9.83 9.53 -9.35
C PRO A 27 -10.50 10.88 -9.00
N LEU A 28 -11.28 10.96 -7.93
CA LEU A 28 -11.88 12.21 -7.47
C LEU A 28 -10.84 13.16 -6.89
N LEU A 29 -9.89 12.65 -6.09
CA LEU A 29 -8.75 13.41 -5.58
C LEU A 29 -7.86 13.93 -6.71
N SER A 30 -7.59 13.12 -7.72
CA SER A 30 -6.79 13.55 -8.87
C SER A 30 -7.50 14.66 -9.67
N LYS A 31 -8.82 14.56 -9.87
CA LYS A 31 -9.58 15.54 -10.68
C LYS A 31 -9.90 16.84 -9.94
N ARG A 32 -10.19 16.78 -8.63
CA ARG A 32 -10.67 17.94 -7.85
C ARG A 32 -9.61 18.55 -6.93
N CYS A 33 -8.68 17.75 -6.44
CA CYS A 33 -7.65 18.20 -5.49
C CYS A 33 -6.25 18.29 -6.13
N CYS A 34 -6.11 17.91 -7.40
CA CYS A 34 -4.83 17.83 -8.11
C CYS A 34 -3.79 16.96 -7.36
N LEU A 35 -4.26 15.93 -6.64
CA LEU A 35 -3.42 14.97 -5.94
C LEU A 35 -3.28 13.71 -6.79
N HIS A 36 -2.11 13.53 -7.39
CA HIS A 36 -1.81 12.37 -8.21
C HIS A 36 -1.16 11.27 -7.36
N ASP A 37 -1.85 10.14 -7.21
CA ASP A 37 -1.39 8.98 -6.46
C ASP A 37 -1.17 7.81 -7.43
N THR A 38 -0.02 7.80 -8.09
CA THR A 38 0.33 6.84 -9.16
C THR A 38 0.21 5.38 -8.71
N LEU A 39 0.67 5.09 -7.49
CA LEU A 39 0.70 3.73 -6.94
C LEU A 39 -0.48 3.43 -6.01
N SER A 40 -1.46 4.34 -5.92
CA SER A 40 -2.60 4.22 -5.01
C SER A 40 -2.18 3.93 -3.55
N ILE A 41 -1.10 4.58 -3.08
CA ILE A 41 -0.53 4.36 -1.75
C ILE A 41 -1.55 4.66 -0.65
N GLN A 42 -2.39 5.68 -0.85
CA GLN A 42 -3.41 6.05 0.13
C GLN A 42 -4.49 4.97 0.24
N ALA A 43 -4.85 4.32 -0.87
CA ALA A 43 -5.78 3.19 -0.87
C ALA A 43 -5.16 1.96 -0.20
N THR A 44 -3.92 1.63 -0.56
CA THR A 44 -3.24 0.39 -0.14
C THR A 44 -2.77 0.41 1.30
N PHE A 45 -2.28 1.55 1.79
CA PHE A 45 -1.70 1.67 3.12
C PHE A 45 -2.45 2.66 4.01
N GLY A 46 -2.86 3.81 3.47
CA GLY A 46 -3.51 4.87 4.25
C GLY A 46 -4.82 4.43 4.88
N ILE A 47 -5.77 3.97 4.06
CA ILE A 47 -7.10 3.55 4.52
C ILE A 47 -7.05 2.35 5.48
N PRO A 48 -6.31 1.26 5.19
CA PRO A 48 -6.13 0.17 6.15
C PRO A 48 -5.51 0.61 7.47
N SER A 49 -4.49 1.48 7.43
CA SER A 49 -3.85 2.00 8.64
C SER A 49 -4.79 2.84 9.48
N LEU A 50 -5.61 3.68 8.84
CA LEU A 50 -6.62 4.49 9.52
C LEU A 50 -7.66 3.60 10.24
N LEU A 51 -8.16 2.56 9.56
CA LEU A 51 -9.10 1.62 10.14
C LEU A 51 -8.48 0.85 11.32
N SER A 52 -7.22 0.44 11.20
CA SER A 52 -6.46 -0.22 12.26
C SER A 52 -6.28 0.67 13.49
N ALA A 53 -5.95 1.94 13.30
CA ALA A 53 -5.79 2.91 14.38
C ALA A 53 -7.10 3.17 15.13
N ILE A 54 -8.22 3.31 14.42
CA ILE A 54 -9.55 3.46 15.02
C ILE A 54 -9.92 2.18 15.79
N SER A 55 -9.68 1.01 15.19
CA SER A 55 -9.93 -0.27 15.85
C SER A 55 -9.11 -0.41 17.14
N SER A 56 -7.83 0.01 17.12
CA SER A 56 -6.96 0.03 18.31
C SER A 56 -7.52 0.89 19.45
N ALA A 57 -8.10 2.05 19.14
CA ALA A 57 -8.76 2.89 20.15
C ALA A 57 -9.99 2.20 20.76
N ILE A 58 -10.82 1.54 19.93
CA ILE A 58 -11.98 0.76 20.40
C ILE A 58 -11.52 -0.40 21.29
N PHE A 59 -10.44 -1.11 20.91
CA PHE A 59 -9.87 -2.18 21.73
C PHE A 59 -9.28 -1.66 23.04
N ALA A 60 -8.62 -0.50 23.04
CA ALA A 60 -8.12 0.13 24.25
C ALA A 60 -9.25 0.49 25.24
N TYR A 61 -10.40 0.92 24.72
CA TYR A 61 -11.60 1.23 25.50
C TYR A 61 -12.26 -0.03 26.08
N THR A 62 -12.42 -1.07 25.27
CA THR A 62 -13.15 -2.30 25.65
C THR A 62 -12.31 -3.28 26.46
N ALA A 63 -10.97 -3.19 26.39
CA ALA A 63 -10.10 -4.13 27.09
C ALA A 63 -10.20 -3.97 28.61
N SER A 64 -10.53 -5.08 29.28
CA SER A 64 -10.62 -5.21 30.73
C SER A 64 -9.66 -6.28 31.25
N GLU A 65 -9.38 -6.22 32.56
CA GLU A 65 -8.61 -7.25 33.26
C GLU A 65 -9.37 -8.58 33.32
N SER A 66 -10.69 -8.59 33.32
CA SER A 66 -11.47 -9.84 33.28
C SER A 66 -11.24 -10.66 32.01
N GLN A 67 -10.96 -10.00 30.89
CA GLN A 67 -10.72 -10.67 29.61
C GLN A 67 -9.25 -11.02 29.39
N TYR A 68 -8.33 -10.18 29.87
CA TYR A 68 -6.90 -10.27 29.57
C TYR A 68 -6.01 -10.59 30.77
N ASN A 69 -6.57 -10.69 31.98
CA ASN A 69 -5.84 -10.77 33.24
C ASN A 69 -4.71 -9.71 33.29
N TYR A 70 -3.65 -9.99 34.04
CA TYR A 70 -2.47 -9.11 34.10
C TYR A 70 -1.72 -8.95 32.77
N SER A 71 -1.99 -9.79 31.77
CA SER A 71 -1.44 -9.60 30.41
C SER A 71 -1.99 -8.35 29.72
N LEU A 72 -3.07 -7.75 30.23
CA LEU A 72 -3.55 -6.43 29.80
C LEU A 72 -2.44 -5.39 29.82
N TYR A 73 -1.62 -5.40 30.87
CA TYR A 73 -0.58 -4.40 31.10
C TYR A 73 0.64 -4.59 30.19
N ARG A 74 0.82 -5.79 29.61
CA ARG A 74 1.80 -5.97 28.51
C ARG A 74 1.34 -5.27 27.24
N ILE A 75 0.04 -5.28 26.96
CA ILE A 75 -0.54 -4.67 25.76
C ILE A 75 -0.68 -3.15 25.93
N PHE A 76 -1.07 -2.71 27.12
CA PHE A 76 -1.22 -1.29 27.46
C PHE A 76 -0.40 -0.95 28.72
N PRO A 77 0.93 -0.78 28.59
CA PRO A 77 1.81 -0.51 29.74
C PRO A 77 1.41 0.72 30.55
N ALA A 78 0.90 1.77 29.89
CA ALA A 78 0.45 2.98 30.58
C ALA A 78 -0.79 2.77 31.49
N ARG A 79 -1.51 1.66 31.33
CA ARG A 79 -2.63 1.27 32.19
C ARG A 79 -2.20 0.48 33.43
N ALA A 80 -0.93 0.03 33.50
CA ALA A 80 -0.42 -0.67 34.67
C ALA A 80 -0.51 0.24 35.92
N PRO A 81 -0.73 -0.34 37.12
CA PRO A 81 -0.75 0.41 38.36
C PRO A 81 0.56 1.18 38.62
N ILE A 82 0.47 2.19 39.47
CA ILE A 82 1.58 3.09 39.80
C ILE A 82 2.59 2.36 40.69
N GLU A 83 3.88 2.72 40.62
CA GLU A 83 5.02 2.05 41.27
C GLU A 83 4.87 1.78 42.78
N ASN A 84 4.10 2.60 43.49
CA ASN A 84 3.92 2.51 44.95
C ASN A 84 2.60 1.85 45.38
N SER A 85 1.84 1.21 44.49
CA SER A 85 0.61 0.50 44.87
C SER A 85 0.88 -0.95 45.29
N SER A 86 0.03 -1.51 46.15
CA SER A 86 0.03 -2.97 46.43
C SER A 86 -0.22 -3.79 45.17
N ASP A 87 -1.01 -3.24 44.25
CA ASP A 87 -1.48 -3.94 43.05
C ASP A 87 -0.32 -4.27 42.11
N ILE A 88 0.68 -3.39 41.95
CA ILE A 88 1.82 -3.68 41.08
C ILE A 88 2.72 -4.78 41.66
N GLN A 89 2.85 -4.85 42.99
CA GLN A 89 3.62 -5.91 43.66
C GLN A 89 2.96 -7.27 43.48
N GLU A 90 1.63 -7.32 43.58
CA GLU A 90 0.85 -8.52 43.29
C GLU A 90 1.07 -8.96 41.83
N ILE A 91 0.90 -8.06 40.87
CA ILE A 91 1.09 -8.34 39.45
C ILE A 91 2.51 -8.87 39.16
N GLN A 92 3.53 -8.23 39.72
CA GLN A 92 4.93 -8.60 39.51
C GLN A 92 5.29 -9.97 40.09
N SER A 93 4.56 -10.43 41.11
CA SER A 93 4.73 -11.78 41.65
C SER A 93 4.32 -12.88 40.65
N TYR A 94 3.34 -12.59 39.78
CA TYR A 94 2.91 -13.49 38.71
C TYR A 94 3.68 -13.25 37.40
N LEU A 95 3.96 -11.98 37.07
CA LEU A 95 4.56 -11.52 35.82
C LEU A 95 5.61 -10.44 36.09
N ASN A 96 6.87 -10.86 36.22
CA ASN A 96 8.00 -10.00 36.59
C ASN A 96 8.42 -8.99 35.51
N ASP A 97 7.93 -9.12 34.28
CA ASP A 97 8.26 -8.24 33.15
C ASP A 97 7.36 -6.99 33.06
N ILE A 98 6.36 -6.88 33.93
CA ILE A 98 5.45 -5.74 33.96
C ILE A 98 6.06 -4.62 34.80
N ASN A 99 6.41 -3.54 34.12
CA ASN A 99 6.84 -2.29 34.76
C ASN A 99 5.63 -1.47 35.23
N PRO A 100 5.76 -0.70 36.33
CA PRO A 100 4.74 0.21 36.77
C PRO A 100 4.36 1.22 35.68
N GLY A 101 3.08 1.53 35.61
CA GLY A 101 2.49 2.41 34.60
C GLY A 101 1.99 3.71 35.19
N LYS A 102 1.11 4.38 34.43
CA LYS A 102 0.47 5.63 34.86
C LYS A 102 -0.90 5.42 35.50
N GLY A 103 -1.34 4.16 35.66
CA GLY A 103 -2.67 3.84 36.18
C GLY A 103 -3.83 4.34 35.31
N ARG A 104 -3.62 4.47 33.98
CA ARG A 104 -4.64 5.02 33.08
C ARG A 104 -5.90 4.16 33.03
N SER A 105 -7.05 4.83 33.02
CA SER A 105 -8.33 4.22 32.69
C SER A 105 -8.40 3.79 31.22
N SER A 106 -9.37 2.92 30.90
CA SER A 106 -9.64 2.51 29.52
C SER A 106 -10.00 3.70 28.62
N ASN A 107 -10.75 4.66 29.14
CA ASN A 107 -11.16 5.88 28.44
C ASN A 107 -9.96 6.75 28.08
N GLU A 108 -9.09 7.01 29.05
CA GLU A 108 -7.87 7.80 28.83
C GLU A 108 -6.95 7.12 27.81
N GLN A 109 -6.81 5.79 27.89
CA GLN A 109 -5.99 5.06 26.95
C GLN A 109 -6.57 5.11 25.53
N ALA A 110 -7.88 4.98 25.36
CA ALA A 110 -8.54 5.09 24.06
C ALA A 110 -8.43 6.49 23.46
N LEU A 111 -8.63 7.55 24.27
CA LEU A 111 -8.45 8.93 23.84
C LEU A 111 -6.99 9.20 23.44
N CYS A 112 -6.02 8.64 24.16
CA CYS A 112 -4.62 8.73 23.77
C CYS A 112 -4.38 8.11 22.38
N GLN A 113 -4.95 6.93 22.08
CA GLN A 113 -4.79 6.29 20.76
C GLN A 113 -5.32 7.19 19.62
N LEU A 114 -6.50 7.78 19.80
CA LEU A 114 -7.08 8.71 18.83
C LEU A 114 -6.25 10.00 18.69
N LEU A 115 -5.74 10.52 19.79
CA LEU A 115 -4.86 11.69 19.77
C LEU A 115 -3.56 11.40 19.00
N TYR A 116 -2.94 10.25 19.23
CA TYR A 116 -1.74 9.83 18.50
C TYR A 116 -2.01 9.66 17.00
N LEU A 117 -3.18 9.16 16.61
CA LEU A 117 -3.59 9.11 15.21
C LEU A 117 -3.63 10.51 14.57
N ILE A 118 -4.25 11.48 15.25
CA ILE A 118 -4.34 12.87 14.77
C ILE A 118 -2.93 13.48 14.65
N ILE A 119 -2.10 13.31 15.68
CA ILE A 119 -0.71 13.80 15.68
C ILE A 119 0.08 13.18 14.52
N THR A 120 -0.07 11.88 14.28
CA THR A 120 0.62 11.17 13.19
C THR A 120 0.22 11.74 11.83
N ILE A 121 -1.07 11.95 11.59
CA ILE A 121 -1.56 12.54 10.34
C ILE A 121 -1.04 13.98 10.16
N ALA A 122 -1.02 14.76 11.25
CA ALA A 122 -0.52 16.13 11.23
C ALA A 122 0.97 16.19 10.89
N ILE A 123 1.78 15.35 11.54
CA ILE A 123 3.22 15.27 11.27
C ILE A 123 3.45 14.82 9.83
N ALA A 124 2.81 13.74 9.38
CA ALA A 124 2.99 13.21 8.03
C ALA A 124 2.61 14.22 6.94
N SER A 125 1.51 14.96 7.16
CA SER A 125 1.04 15.99 6.23
C SER A 125 1.99 17.18 6.20
N PHE A 126 2.42 17.68 7.36
CA PHE A 126 3.35 18.81 7.45
C PHE A 126 4.72 18.47 6.86
N SER A 127 5.30 17.32 7.22
CA SER A 127 6.59 16.89 6.69
C SER A 127 6.51 16.59 5.20
N GLY A 128 5.41 16.01 4.71
CA GLY A 128 5.19 15.75 3.29
C GLY A 128 5.11 17.04 2.46
N ILE A 129 4.35 18.03 2.93
CA ILE A 129 4.27 19.35 2.27
C ILE A 129 5.64 20.03 2.27
N LEU A 130 6.32 20.06 3.41
CA LEU A 130 7.65 20.67 3.52
C LEU A 130 8.64 20.01 2.55
N THR A 131 8.66 18.68 2.54
CA THR A 131 9.53 17.90 1.63
C THR A 131 9.17 18.18 0.17
N GLY A 132 7.89 18.23 -0.18
CA GLY A 132 7.44 18.57 -1.53
C GLY A 132 7.89 19.95 -1.99
N ILE A 133 7.88 20.95 -1.09
CA ILE A 133 8.40 22.30 -1.38
C ILE A 133 9.91 22.27 -1.63
N VAL A 134 10.66 21.52 -0.81
CA VAL A 134 12.12 21.40 -0.94
C VAL A 134 12.51 20.73 -2.25
N VAL A 135 11.88 19.60 -2.59
CA VAL A 135 12.18 18.83 -3.81
C VAL A 135 11.77 19.57 -5.08
N ARG A 136 10.84 20.53 -5.01
CA ARG A 136 10.45 21.35 -6.16
C ARG A 136 11.53 22.34 -6.62
N ASN A 137 12.63 22.50 -5.87
CA ASN A 137 13.72 23.38 -6.27
C ASN A 137 14.47 22.83 -7.50
N SER A 138 15.03 23.72 -8.33
CA SER A 138 15.76 23.38 -9.56
C SER A 138 17.03 22.56 -9.32
N LEU A 139 17.49 22.47 -8.08
CA LEU A 139 18.59 21.59 -7.67
C LEU A 139 18.28 20.09 -7.88
N PHE A 140 16.99 19.71 -7.90
CA PHE A 140 16.56 18.31 -7.98
C PHE A 140 16.06 17.90 -9.37
N ASP A 141 16.25 18.74 -10.39
CA ASP A 141 15.97 18.45 -11.80
C ASP A 141 14.62 17.73 -12.03
N ALA A 142 13.53 18.40 -11.64
CA ALA A 142 12.20 17.83 -11.72
C ALA A 142 11.76 17.61 -13.19
N LEU A 143 11.28 16.40 -13.48
CA LEU A 143 10.76 16.01 -14.80
C LEU A 143 9.60 16.91 -15.25
N LYS A 144 9.51 17.14 -16.56
CA LYS A 144 8.33 17.75 -17.18
C LYS A 144 7.18 16.75 -17.25
N TYR A 145 5.97 17.26 -17.49
CA TYR A 145 4.76 16.43 -17.51
C TYR A 145 4.76 15.38 -18.63
N ASP A 146 5.32 15.73 -19.78
CA ASP A 146 5.51 14.86 -20.95
C ASP A 146 6.65 13.85 -20.79
N GLU A 147 7.52 14.06 -19.81
CA GLU A 147 8.62 13.17 -19.43
C GLU A 147 8.23 12.19 -18.31
N LEU A 148 7.03 12.35 -17.71
CA LEU A 148 6.57 11.47 -16.64
C LEU A 148 6.35 10.05 -17.16
N PHE A 149 6.91 9.08 -16.43
CA PHE A 149 6.83 7.64 -16.75
C PHE A 149 7.60 7.22 -18.02
N GLU A 150 8.47 8.10 -18.53
CA GLU A 150 9.33 7.82 -19.69
C GLU A 150 10.74 7.43 -19.24
N ASP A 151 11.08 6.15 -19.35
CA ASP A 151 12.40 5.64 -18.93
C ASP A 151 13.55 6.21 -19.79
N SER A 152 13.25 6.57 -21.05
CA SER A 152 14.23 7.12 -22.00
C SER A 152 14.89 8.43 -21.56
N VAL A 153 14.24 9.17 -20.64
CA VAL A 153 14.75 10.45 -20.13
C VAL A 153 15.97 10.24 -19.23
N ASN A 154 15.96 9.16 -18.44
CA ASN A 154 16.97 8.87 -17.43
C ASN A 154 17.87 7.69 -17.81
N PHE A 155 17.46 6.84 -18.74
CA PHE A 155 18.17 5.63 -19.13
C PHE A 155 18.41 5.58 -20.64
N VAL A 156 19.58 5.05 -21.02
CA VAL A 156 19.83 4.65 -22.40
C VAL A 156 19.10 3.35 -22.64
N LEU A 157 18.04 3.40 -23.46
CA LEU A 157 17.26 2.22 -23.80
C LEU A 157 18.04 1.32 -24.78
N PRO A 158 17.85 -0.01 -24.70
CA PRO A 158 18.31 -0.90 -25.76
C PRO A 158 17.67 -0.47 -27.08
N ILE A 159 18.42 -0.62 -28.17
CA ILE A 159 17.87 -0.41 -29.51
C ILE A 159 16.74 -1.43 -29.66
N GLU A 160 15.51 -0.96 -29.91
CA GLU A 160 14.36 -1.81 -30.19
C GLU A 160 14.69 -2.67 -31.42
N GLU A 161 15.15 -3.92 -31.21
CA GLU A 161 14.85 -4.95 -32.19
C GLU A 161 13.34 -5.14 -32.06
N GLU A 162 12.58 -4.82 -33.12
CA GLU A 162 11.12 -5.01 -33.22
C GLU A 162 10.75 -6.43 -32.75
N GLU A 163 10.49 -6.60 -31.46
CA GLU A 163 10.03 -7.85 -30.90
C GLU A 163 8.55 -7.94 -31.26
N TYR A 164 8.33 -8.69 -32.34
CA TYR A 164 7.07 -9.04 -32.98
C TYR A 164 6.16 -9.83 -32.02
N PHE A 165 5.79 -9.27 -30.87
CA PHE A 165 4.55 -9.65 -30.21
C PHE A 165 3.44 -8.99 -31.00
N GLY A 166 3.05 -9.69 -32.06
CA GLY A 166 1.88 -9.36 -32.85
C GLY A 166 0.72 -9.02 -31.92
N ASN A 167 0.08 -7.91 -32.26
CA ASN A 167 -1.35 -7.62 -32.27
C ASN A 167 -2.37 -8.78 -32.21
N GLU A 168 -2.10 -9.90 -31.57
CA GLU A 168 -3.09 -10.92 -31.24
C GLU A 168 -3.72 -10.54 -29.91
N SER A 169 -4.99 -10.14 -30.00
CA SER A 169 -5.86 -10.05 -28.84
C SER A 169 -5.94 -11.46 -28.23
N CYS A 170 -6.09 -11.58 -26.91
CA CYS A 170 -6.22 -12.87 -26.22
C CYS A 170 -7.34 -13.76 -26.83
N CYS A 171 -8.31 -13.15 -27.51
CA CYS A 171 -9.37 -13.85 -28.27
C CYS A 171 -8.87 -14.58 -29.53
N ASP A 172 -7.79 -14.13 -30.15
CA ASP A 172 -7.27 -14.69 -31.42
C ASP A 172 -6.54 -16.03 -31.17
N ILE A 173 -5.94 -16.17 -29.98
CA ILE A 173 -5.24 -17.37 -29.52
C ILE A 173 -6.22 -18.53 -29.33
N GLU A 174 -7.41 -18.27 -28.77
CA GLU A 174 -8.44 -19.29 -28.54
C GLU A 174 -8.99 -19.84 -29.87
N SER A 175 -9.19 -18.96 -30.87
CA SER A 175 -9.61 -19.36 -32.22
C SER A 175 -8.53 -20.18 -32.96
N SER A 176 -7.25 -19.87 -32.73
CA SER A 176 -6.12 -20.56 -33.36
C SER A 176 -5.91 -21.95 -32.77
N ILE A 177 -6.21 -22.15 -31.49
CA ILE A 177 -6.18 -23.47 -30.82
C ILE A 177 -7.32 -24.37 -31.33
N GLU A 178 -8.54 -23.84 -31.52
CA GLU A 178 -9.63 -24.60 -32.14
C GLU A 178 -9.35 -24.95 -33.61
N THR A 179 -8.76 -24.01 -34.36
CA THR A 179 -8.42 -24.23 -35.77
C THR A 179 -7.23 -25.21 -35.94
N GLY A 180 -6.31 -25.23 -34.98
CA GLY A 180 -5.16 -26.16 -34.94
C GLY A 180 -5.51 -27.64 -34.78
N MET A 181 -6.75 -27.96 -34.36
CA MET A 181 -7.24 -29.35 -34.29
C MET A 181 -7.73 -29.90 -35.64
N ASN A 182 -7.89 -29.07 -36.68
CA ASN A 182 -8.36 -29.47 -38.02
C ASN A 182 -7.26 -29.37 -39.10
N MET A 183 -6.03 -29.75 -38.76
CA MET A 183 -4.90 -29.76 -39.68
C MET A 183 -4.89 -31.00 -40.60
N HIS A 184 -5.84 -31.06 -41.53
CA HIS A 184 -5.69 -31.85 -42.77
C HIS A 184 -5.89 -30.90 -43.96
N ASN A 185 -4.77 -30.55 -44.61
CA ASN A 185 -4.64 -29.77 -45.85
C ASN A 185 -4.41 -28.25 -45.70
N LEU A 186 -3.20 -27.81 -45.36
CA LEU A 186 -2.70 -26.53 -45.88
C LEU A 186 -1.23 -26.63 -46.32
N ARG A 187 -1.01 -26.36 -47.61
CA ARG A 187 0.30 -26.19 -48.25
C ARG A 187 0.94 -24.90 -47.73
N LEU A 188 2.18 -25.01 -47.25
CA LEU A 188 3.01 -23.85 -46.92
C LEU A 188 3.23 -22.96 -48.16
N PRO A 189 3.04 -21.63 -48.07
CA PRO A 189 3.37 -20.72 -49.16
C PRO A 189 4.89 -20.62 -49.34
N LYS A 190 5.33 -20.61 -50.60
CA LYS A 190 6.75 -20.48 -50.99
C LYS A 190 7.29 -19.12 -50.53
N GLN A 191 8.42 -19.14 -49.82
CA GLN A 191 9.22 -17.95 -49.51
C GLN A 191 9.73 -17.31 -50.81
N SER A 192 9.31 -16.08 -51.11
CA SER A 192 9.94 -15.24 -52.13
C SER A 192 11.07 -14.45 -51.51
N PHE A 193 12.30 -14.82 -51.84
CA PHE A 193 13.52 -14.16 -51.40
C PHE A 193 13.78 -12.91 -52.24
N SER A 194 13.48 -11.73 -51.70
CA SER A 194 13.82 -10.45 -52.34
C SER A 194 15.21 -10.01 -51.90
N ARG A 195 16.24 -10.26 -52.73
CA ARG A 195 17.59 -9.69 -52.59
C ARG A 195 17.50 -8.15 -52.60
N ARG A 196 17.85 -7.48 -51.50
CA ARG A 196 18.19 -6.05 -51.52
C ARG A 196 19.53 -5.88 -52.24
N ARG A 197 19.53 -5.02 -53.25
CA ARG A 197 20.68 -4.66 -54.09
C ARG A 197 21.51 -3.62 -53.33
N ASN A 198 22.77 -3.94 -53.05
CA ASN A 198 23.77 -2.99 -52.59
C ASN A 198 24.18 -2.11 -53.77
N ASP A 199 23.88 -0.81 -53.72
CA ASP A 199 24.55 0.18 -54.55
C ASP A 199 25.15 1.24 -53.63
N GLY A 200 26.43 1.07 -53.34
CA GLY A 200 27.31 2.19 -53.02
C GLY A 200 28.08 2.56 -54.28
N GLN A 201 28.08 3.84 -54.65
CA GLN A 201 29.27 4.67 -54.90
C GLN A 201 28.97 5.97 -55.68
N GLN A 202 29.59 7.06 -55.18
CA GLN A 202 30.19 8.19 -55.90
C GLN A 202 29.29 9.18 -56.68
N GLN A 203 29.16 10.41 -56.17
CA GLN A 203 30.04 11.56 -56.46
C GLN A 203 29.83 12.67 -55.43
#